data_AF-A0A958UNB2-F1
#
_entry.id   AF-A0A958UNB2-F1
#
_cell.length_a   1.000
_cell.length_b   1.000
_cell.length_c   1.000
_cell.angle_alpha   90.00
_cell.angle_beta   90.00
_cell.angle_gamma   90.00
#
_symmetry.space_group_name_H-M   'P 1'
#
loop_
_entity.id
_entity.type
_entity.pdbx_description
1 polymer ?
#
loop_
_entity_poly.entity_id
_entity_poly.type
_entity_poly.pdbx_seq_one_letter_code
_entity_poly.pdbx_strand_id
1 'polypeptide(L)'
;MVIALAISFFWPTKTNPEILFASYFQPSKNVTAPIVRSENEVSTRTNAFIAYSEMDYEKASALFESAYASDKNSELLFYEGNALLASGHTQKAIEKFKEHLKFQDVLTNRSHWYLALGYLKNKELENAKEELEKFIHSNESFKNAEAKLLLEKLK
;
A
#
# COMPACT_ATOMS: atom_id res chain seq x y z
N MET A 1 42.69 34.38 4.37
CA MET A 1 41.75 34.00 5.44
C MET A 1 40.41 34.68 5.16
N VAL A 2 39.41 33.94 4.63
CA VAL A 2 37.95 34.13 4.78
C VAL A 2 37.33 32.77 4.40
N ILE A 3 37.31 31.82 5.33
CA ILE A 3 36.10 31.28 5.99
C ILE A 3 35.07 30.72 5.00
N ALA A 4 35.15 29.40 4.81
CA ALA A 4 34.07 28.59 4.25
C ALA A 4 32.90 28.56 5.24
N LEU A 5 31.73 29.04 4.82
CA LEU A 5 30.48 28.85 5.56
C LEU A 5 29.86 27.53 5.08
N ALA A 6 30.24 26.44 5.74
CA ALA A 6 29.44 25.24 5.75
C ALA A 6 28.17 25.55 6.54
N ILE A 7 27.07 25.81 5.83
CA ILE A 7 25.75 25.90 6.44
C ILE A 7 25.34 24.47 6.76
N SER A 8 25.75 23.99 7.94
CA SER A 8 25.24 22.76 8.53
C SER A 8 23.79 22.99 8.88
N PHE A 9 22.92 22.55 7.99
CA PHE A 9 21.49 22.65 8.15
C PHE A 9 20.99 21.57 9.09
N PHE A 10 21.17 21.81 10.38
CA PHE A 10 20.57 21.00 11.43
C PHE A 10 19.09 21.36 11.55
N TRP A 11 18.25 20.78 10.67
CA TRP A 11 16.80 20.83 10.87
C TRP A 11 16.41 19.74 11.87
N PRO A 12 15.76 20.08 13.00
CA PRO A 12 15.18 19.06 13.87
C PRO A 12 13.99 18.44 13.12
N THR A 13 14.20 17.32 12.43
CA THR A 13 13.13 16.62 11.73
C THR A 13 12.29 15.89 12.76
N LYS A 14 11.29 16.57 13.36
CA LYS A 14 10.12 15.83 13.81
C LYS A 14 9.54 15.17 12.57
N THR A 15 9.72 13.85 12.49
CA THR A 15 9.22 13.02 11.41
C THR A 15 7.71 13.23 11.28
N ASN A 16 7.27 13.95 10.24
CA ASN A 16 5.85 14.15 9.97
C ASN A 16 5.31 12.89 9.24
N PRO A 17 4.39 12.11 9.86
CA PRO A 17 3.88 10.87 9.27
C PRO A 17 3.22 11.08 7.91
N GLU A 18 2.58 12.24 7.69
CA GLU A 18 1.93 12.57 6.41
C GLU A 18 2.96 12.80 5.29
N ILE A 19 4.07 13.50 5.61
CA ILE A 19 5.17 13.71 4.65
C ILE A 19 5.85 12.39 4.31
N LEU A 20 6.08 11.53 5.32
CA LEU A 20 6.64 10.20 5.07
C LEU A 20 5.68 9.36 4.23
N PHE A 21 4.40 9.27 4.59
CA PHE A 21 3.43 8.53 3.79
C PHE A 21 3.46 8.98 2.32
N ALA A 22 3.39 10.29 2.07
CA ALA A 22 3.43 10.84 0.70
C ALA A 22 4.73 10.49 -0.05
N SER A 23 5.86 10.35 0.66
CA SER A 23 7.15 10.02 0.07
C SER A 23 7.30 8.53 -0.29
N TYR A 24 6.58 7.64 0.40
CA TYR A 24 6.74 6.19 0.26
C TYR A 24 5.54 5.50 -0.40
N PHE A 25 4.35 6.07 -0.31
CA PHE A 25 3.15 5.48 -0.89
C PHE A 25 3.07 5.72 -2.40
N GLN A 26 2.89 4.63 -3.12
CA GLN A 26 2.44 4.57 -4.50
C GLN A 26 1.48 3.39 -4.60
N PRO A 27 0.30 3.53 -5.24
CA PRO A 27 -0.62 2.41 -5.42
C PRO A 27 0.09 1.23 -6.10
N SER A 28 -0.20 0.00 -5.65
CA SER A 28 0.42 -1.20 -6.22
C SER A 28 0.16 -1.29 -7.71
N LYS A 29 1.17 -1.65 -8.50
CA LYS A 29 0.95 -2.05 -9.89
C LYS A 29 0.13 -3.35 -9.90
N ASN A 30 -0.73 -3.50 -10.91
CA ASN A 30 -1.37 -4.80 -11.15
C ASN A 30 -0.30 -5.79 -11.62
N VAL A 31 -0.15 -6.89 -10.87
CA VAL A 31 0.82 -7.96 -11.15
C VAL A 31 0.16 -9.32 -11.38
N THR A 32 -1.17 -9.42 -11.33
CA THR A 32 -1.85 -10.72 -11.14
C THR A 32 -2.47 -11.33 -12.41
N ALA A 33 -2.76 -10.58 -13.47
CA ALA A 33 -3.01 -11.13 -14.82
C ALA A 33 -3.22 -10.02 -15.86
N PRO A 34 -2.92 -10.26 -17.16
CA PRO A 34 -3.38 -9.38 -18.23
C PRO A 34 -4.91 -9.32 -18.23
N ILE A 35 -5.46 -8.14 -18.53
CA ILE A 35 -6.89 -7.96 -18.76
C ILE A 35 -7.26 -8.76 -20.01
N VAL A 36 -7.70 -10.01 -19.84
CA VAL A 36 -8.19 -10.82 -20.95
C VAL A 36 -9.62 -10.37 -21.22
N ARG A 37 -9.79 -9.58 -22.28
CA ARG A 37 -11.11 -9.16 -22.77
C ARG A 37 -11.70 -10.32 -23.56
N SER A 38 -12.36 -11.27 -22.90
CA SER A 38 -13.23 -12.22 -23.62
C SER A 38 -14.42 -11.44 -24.17
N GLU A 39 -14.77 -11.67 -25.44
CA GLU A 39 -15.80 -10.91 -26.17
C GLU A 39 -17.22 -11.07 -25.60
N ASN A 40 -17.41 -11.98 -24.64
CA ASN A 40 -18.68 -12.19 -23.94
C ASN A 40 -18.47 -11.95 -22.44
N GLU A 41 -18.99 -10.82 -21.95
CA GLU A 41 -19.01 -10.34 -20.56
C GLU A 41 -17.68 -9.90 -19.92
N VAL A 42 -17.51 -8.59 -19.78
CA VAL A 42 -16.47 -8.01 -18.90
C VAL A 42 -16.89 -8.24 -17.45
N SER A 43 -16.20 -9.16 -16.76
CA SER A 43 -16.50 -9.48 -15.35
C SER A 43 -16.36 -8.26 -14.43
N THR A 44 -17.05 -8.26 -13.28
CA THR A 44 -16.90 -7.23 -12.22
C THR A 44 -15.44 -7.06 -11.81
N ARG A 45 -14.71 -8.17 -11.68
CA ARG A 45 -13.26 -8.21 -11.43
C ARG A 45 -12.48 -7.43 -12.50
N THR A 46 -12.77 -7.66 -13.77
CA THR A 46 -12.11 -6.96 -14.87
C THR A 46 -12.40 -5.46 -14.82
N ASN A 47 -13.65 -5.06 -14.58
CA ASN A 47 -14.03 -3.66 -14.42
C ASN A 47 -13.32 -2.99 -13.23
N ALA A 48 -13.12 -3.72 -12.12
CA ALA A 48 -12.37 -3.23 -10.97
C ALA A 48 -10.93 -2.87 -11.33
N PHE A 49 -10.23 -3.76 -12.05
CA PHE A 49 -8.87 -3.51 -12.49
C PHE A 49 -8.77 -2.42 -13.58
N ILE A 50 -9.78 -2.27 -14.44
CA ILE A 50 -9.86 -1.14 -15.39
C ILE A 50 -9.94 0.18 -14.61
N ALA A 51 -10.91 0.31 -13.69
CA ALA A 51 -11.07 1.52 -12.88
C ALA A 51 -9.79 1.83 -12.07
N TYR A 52 -9.15 0.80 -11.50
CA TYR A 52 -7.89 0.94 -10.79
C TYR A 52 -6.76 1.46 -11.68
N SER A 53 -6.67 0.97 -12.93
CA SER A 53 -5.66 1.44 -13.90
C SER A 53 -5.92 2.86 -14.39
N GLU A 54 -7.17 3.28 -14.42
CA GLU A 54 -7.61 4.65 -14.71
C GLU A 54 -7.48 5.59 -13.50
N MET A 55 -6.98 5.07 -12.36
CA MET A 55 -6.85 5.79 -11.09
C MET A 55 -8.18 6.25 -10.49
N ASP A 56 -9.30 5.69 -10.95
CA ASP A 56 -10.63 5.87 -10.33
C ASP A 56 -10.74 4.94 -9.12
N TYR A 57 -10.02 5.30 -8.05
CA TYR A 57 -9.86 4.45 -6.88
C TYR A 57 -11.14 4.29 -6.06
N GLU A 58 -12.02 5.29 -6.03
CA GLU A 58 -13.35 5.18 -5.40
C GLU A 58 -14.15 4.08 -6.09
N LYS A 59 -14.29 4.14 -7.42
CA LYS A 59 -14.99 3.12 -8.20
C LYS A 59 -14.29 1.76 -8.12
N ALA A 60 -12.97 1.74 -8.20
CA ALA A 60 -12.19 0.51 -8.12
C ALA A 60 -12.44 -0.22 -6.80
N SER A 61 -12.43 0.48 -5.67
CA SER A 61 -12.67 -0.14 -4.36
C SER A 61 -14.05 -0.80 -4.26
N ALA A 62 -15.11 -0.13 -4.71
CA ALA A 62 -16.47 -0.69 -4.73
C ALA A 62 -16.58 -1.93 -5.66
N LEU A 63 -15.91 -1.89 -6.82
CA LEU A 63 -15.89 -3.02 -7.75
C LEU A 63 -15.06 -4.20 -7.21
N PHE A 64 -13.95 -3.95 -6.50
CA PHE A 64 -13.19 -5.02 -5.84
C PHE A 64 -13.99 -5.69 -4.73
N GLU A 65 -14.71 -4.91 -3.91
CA GLU A 65 -15.60 -5.45 -2.88
C GLU A 65 -16.67 -6.36 -3.50
N SER A 66 -17.33 -5.89 -4.57
CA SER A 66 -18.35 -6.66 -5.29
C SER A 66 -17.77 -7.92 -5.94
N ALA A 67 -16.59 -7.83 -6.57
CA ALA A 67 -15.92 -8.98 -7.17
C ALA A 67 -15.46 -10.00 -6.12
N TYR A 68 -15.01 -9.55 -4.94
CA TYR A 68 -14.64 -10.46 -3.85
C TYR A 68 -15.86 -11.19 -3.25
N ALA A 69 -17.03 -10.55 -3.26
CA ALA A 69 -18.26 -11.18 -2.80
C ALA A 69 -18.62 -12.44 -3.61
N SER A 70 -18.35 -12.45 -4.93
CA SER A 70 -18.58 -13.60 -5.82
C SER A 70 -17.38 -14.55 -5.87
N ASP A 71 -16.19 -14.03 -6.11
CA ASP A 71 -15.04 -14.84 -6.53
C ASP A 71 -14.26 -15.42 -5.32
N LYS A 72 -14.38 -14.76 -4.16
CA LYS A 72 -13.64 -15.07 -2.92
C LYS A 72 -12.12 -15.18 -3.11
N ASN A 73 -11.59 -14.57 -4.17
CA ASN A 73 -10.15 -14.52 -4.41
C ASN A 73 -9.53 -13.43 -3.52
N SER A 74 -8.63 -13.86 -2.63
CA SER A 74 -7.99 -13.00 -1.62
C SER A 74 -7.23 -11.82 -2.24
N GLU A 75 -6.65 -11.94 -3.43
CA GLU A 75 -5.93 -10.84 -4.09
C GLU A 75 -6.81 -9.59 -4.26
N LEU A 76 -8.13 -9.77 -4.40
CA LEU A 76 -9.06 -8.65 -4.54
C LEU A 76 -9.10 -7.77 -3.29
N LEU A 77 -8.93 -8.35 -2.09
CA LEU A 77 -8.82 -7.60 -0.84
C LEU A 77 -7.58 -6.71 -0.81
N PHE A 78 -6.46 -7.21 -1.33
CA PHE A 78 -5.22 -6.44 -1.43
C PHE A 78 -5.40 -5.21 -2.34
N TYR A 79 -5.99 -5.40 -3.52
CA TYR A 79 -6.22 -4.28 -4.44
C TYR A 79 -7.32 -3.33 -3.96
N GLU A 80 -8.35 -3.84 -3.28
CA GLU A 80 -9.34 -3.01 -2.58
C GLU A 80 -8.66 -2.11 -1.55
N GLY A 81 -7.80 -2.68 -0.68
CA GLY A 81 -7.03 -1.92 0.30
C GLY A 81 -6.14 -0.86 -0.33
N ASN A 82 -5.48 -1.18 -1.45
CA ASN A 82 -4.67 -0.21 -2.19
C ASN A 82 -5.51 0.96 -2.73
N ALA A 83 -6.67 0.65 -3.34
CA ALA A 83 -7.59 1.66 -3.87
C ALA A 83 -8.12 2.58 -2.76
N LEU A 84 -8.59 1.98 -1.65
CA LEU A 84 -9.06 2.72 -0.47
C LEU A 84 -7.96 3.63 0.10
N LEU A 85 -6.72 3.15 0.18
CA LEU A 85 -5.61 3.95 0.71
C LEU A 85 -5.27 5.13 -0.20
N ALA A 86 -5.34 4.90 -1.51
CA ALA A 86 -5.12 5.91 -2.55
C ALA A 86 -6.21 6.99 -2.57
N SER A 87 -7.47 6.63 -2.35
CA SER A 87 -8.59 7.58 -2.30
C SER A 87 -8.81 8.21 -0.92
N GLY A 88 -8.03 7.81 0.10
CA GLY A 88 -8.01 8.44 1.42
C GLY A 88 -8.85 7.76 2.48
N HIS A 89 -9.54 6.65 2.16
CA HIS A 89 -10.26 5.80 3.11
C HIS A 89 -9.30 4.93 3.95
N THR A 90 -8.39 5.59 4.66
CA THR A 90 -7.25 4.98 5.35
C THR A 90 -7.65 3.88 6.33
N GLN A 91 -8.67 4.13 7.17
CA GLN A 91 -9.14 3.14 8.15
C GLN A 91 -9.68 1.87 7.47
N LYS A 92 -10.48 2.04 6.39
CA LYS A 92 -11.02 0.91 5.62
C LYS A 92 -9.89 0.14 4.91
N ALA A 93 -8.89 0.84 4.39
CA ALA A 93 -7.73 0.21 3.78
C ALA A 93 -6.99 -0.70 4.77
N ILE A 94 -6.76 -0.21 6.00
CA ILE A 94 -6.16 -0.99 7.09
C ILE A 94 -6.98 -2.26 7.35
N GLU A 95 -8.31 -2.15 7.45
CA GLU A 95 -9.20 -3.29 7.66
C GLU A 95 -9.08 -4.32 6.53
N LYS A 96 -9.04 -3.88 5.28
CA LYS A 96 -8.91 -4.77 4.10
C LYS A 96 -7.56 -5.45 4.00
N PHE A 97 -6.47 -4.77 4.32
CA PHE A 97 -5.16 -5.43 4.41
C PHE A 97 -5.11 -6.45 5.54
N LYS A 98 -5.72 -6.17 6.70
CA LYS A 98 -5.84 -7.14 7.80
C LYS A 98 -6.71 -8.34 7.42
N GLU A 99 -7.76 -8.13 6.64
CA GLU A 99 -8.56 -9.21 6.09
C GLU A 99 -7.75 -10.07 5.12
N HIS A 100 -7.01 -9.44 4.20
CA HIS A 100 -6.14 -10.13 3.25
C HIS A 100 -5.06 -10.96 3.95
N LEU A 101 -4.45 -10.43 5.01
CA LEU A 101 -3.43 -11.13 5.81
C LEU A 101 -3.94 -12.36 6.57
N LYS A 102 -5.25 -12.66 6.56
CA LYS A 102 -5.78 -13.95 7.00
C LYS A 102 -5.51 -15.07 5.99
N PHE A 103 -5.09 -14.73 4.78
CA PHE A 103 -4.75 -15.65 3.70
C PHE A 103 -3.24 -15.66 3.45
N GLN A 104 -2.76 -16.76 2.85
CA GLN A 104 -1.38 -16.90 2.39
C GLN A 104 -1.38 -17.03 0.87
N ASP A 105 -0.96 -15.97 0.19
CA ASP A 105 -0.83 -15.90 -1.26
C ASP A 105 0.39 -15.04 -1.67
N VAL A 106 0.56 -14.85 -2.98
CA VAL A 106 1.71 -14.13 -3.55
C VAL A 106 1.79 -12.65 -3.16
N LEU A 107 0.71 -12.08 -2.61
CA LEU A 107 0.62 -10.69 -2.17
C LEU A 107 0.73 -10.53 -0.65
N THR A 108 0.69 -11.61 0.14
CA THR A 108 0.72 -11.56 1.62
C THR A 108 1.86 -10.70 2.15
N ASN A 109 3.08 -10.89 1.63
CA ASN A 109 4.22 -10.08 2.05
C ASN A 109 4.02 -8.60 1.70
N ARG A 110 3.53 -8.31 0.48
CA ARG A 110 3.26 -6.92 0.06
C ARG A 110 2.17 -6.25 0.89
N SER A 111 1.22 -7.02 1.43
CA SER A 111 0.18 -6.48 2.32
C SER A 111 0.76 -5.91 3.59
N HIS A 112 1.82 -6.50 4.16
CA HIS A 112 2.53 -5.91 5.30
C HIS A 112 3.10 -4.53 4.98
N TRP A 113 3.68 -4.35 3.78
CA TRP A 113 4.16 -3.03 3.32
C TRP A 113 3.03 -2.00 3.24
N TYR A 114 1.92 -2.32 2.58
CA TYR A 114 0.82 -1.35 2.44
C TYR A 114 0.04 -1.14 3.74
N LEU A 115 -0.06 -2.14 4.60
CA LEU A 115 -0.63 -2.01 5.93
C LEU A 115 0.21 -1.06 6.79
N ALA A 116 1.54 -1.18 6.74
CA ALA A 116 2.43 -0.24 7.41
C ALA A 116 2.23 1.21 6.93
N LEU A 117 2.05 1.41 5.62
CA LEU A 117 1.75 2.74 5.07
C LEU A 117 0.36 3.25 5.48
N GLY A 118 -0.63 2.36 5.57
CA GLY A 118 -1.95 2.67 6.12
C GLY A 118 -1.85 3.16 7.57
N TYR A 119 -1.17 2.40 8.43
CA TYR A 119 -0.91 2.79 9.82
C TYR A 119 -0.12 4.11 9.94
N LEU A 120 0.89 4.30 9.09
CA LEU A 120 1.66 5.54 9.05
C LEU A 120 0.78 6.76 8.73
N LYS A 121 -0.10 6.64 7.72
CA LYS A 121 -1.07 7.69 7.37
C LYS A 121 -2.07 7.93 8.50
N ASN A 122 -2.45 6.89 9.21
CA ASN A 122 -3.35 6.97 10.38
C ASN A 122 -2.65 7.38 11.68
N LYS A 123 -1.35 7.73 11.62
CA LYS A 123 -0.52 8.15 12.78
C LYS A 123 -0.33 7.05 13.84
N GLU A 124 -0.54 5.78 13.47
CA GLU A 124 -0.32 4.59 14.30
C GLU A 124 1.12 4.07 14.14
N LEU A 125 2.09 4.81 14.70
CA LEU A 125 3.51 4.60 14.39
C LEU A 125 4.06 3.23 14.84
N GLU A 126 3.65 2.74 16.00
CA GLU A 126 4.13 1.44 16.51
C GLU A 126 3.61 0.29 15.64
N ASN A 127 2.33 0.34 15.23
CA ASN A 127 1.77 -0.63 14.29
C ASN A 127 2.47 -0.56 12.92
N ALA A 128 2.81 0.63 12.44
CA ALA A 128 3.57 0.80 11.21
C ALA A 128 4.96 0.15 11.30
N LYS A 129 5.68 0.33 12.42
CA LYS A 129 7.00 -0.30 12.66
C LYS A 129 6.90 -1.83 12.68
N GLU A 130 5.93 -2.38 13.40
CA GLU A 130 5.73 -3.83 13.51
C GLU A 130 5.51 -4.46 12.11
N GLU A 131 4.67 -3.85 11.28
CA GLU A 131 4.39 -4.35 9.94
C GLU A 131 5.58 -4.18 8.98
N LEU A 132 6.39 -3.12 9.13
CA LEU A 132 7.66 -2.98 8.40
C LEU A 132 8.67 -4.05 8.80
N GLU A 133 8.77 -4.39 10.07
CA GLU A 133 9.65 -5.46 10.53
C GLU A 133 9.23 -6.80 9.95
N LYS A 134 7.94 -7.14 9.98
CA LYS A 134 7.40 -8.35 9.32
C LYS A 134 7.76 -8.37 7.83
N PHE A 135 7.56 -7.25 7.15
CA PHE A 135 7.90 -7.12 5.73
C PHE A 135 9.39 -7.33 5.45
N ILE A 136 10.28 -6.70 6.23
CA ILE A 136 11.73 -6.77 6.04
C ILE A 136 12.24 -8.21 6.23
N HIS A 137 11.66 -8.96 7.16
CA HIS A 137 12.03 -10.37 7.42
C HIS A 137 11.44 -11.37 6.43
N SER A 138 10.53 -10.94 5.54
CA SER A 138 9.83 -11.84 4.59
C SER A 138 10.65 -12.23 3.34
N ASN A 139 11.87 -11.68 3.18
CA ASN A 139 12.71 -11.79 1.97
C ASN A 139 12.04 -11.29 0.67
N GLU A 140 10.93 -10.55 0.75
CA GLU A 140 10.36 -9.85 -0.41
C GLU A 140 11.37 -8.82 -0.94
N SER A 141 11.58 -8.85 -2.25
CA SER A 141 12.51 -7.96 -2.98
C SER A 141 11.88 -6.61 -3.29
N PHE A 142 10.58 -6.60 -3.56
CA PHE A 142 9.80 -5.39 -3.76
C PHE A 142 9.96 -4.49 -2.53
N LYS A 143 10.31 -3.21 -2.73
CA LYS A 143 10.36 -2.18 -1.67
C LYS A 143 11.17 -2.50 -0.40
N ASN A 144 12.03 -3.53 -0.41
CA ASN A 144 12.77 -3.95 0.79
C ASN A 144 13.70 -2.85 1.32
N ALA A 145 14.42 -2.19 0.41
CA ALA A 145 15.33 -1.10 0.76
C ALA A 145 14.55 0.10 1.31
N GLU A 146 13.45 0.47 0.66
CA GLU A 146 12.56 1.54 1.11
C GLU A 146 11.94 1.25 2.47
N ALA A 147 11.55 0.00 2.75
CA ALA A 147 11.02 -0.38 4.06
C ALA A 147 12.05 -0.24 5.18
N LYS A 148 13.32 -0.62 4.93
CA LYS A 148 14.42 -0.39 5.89
C LYS A 148 14.63 1.10 6.13
N LEU A 149 14.67 1.91 5.07
CA LEU A 149 14.82 3.36 5.19
C LEU A 149 13.66 4.00 5.94
N LEU A 150 12.42 3.57 5.67
CA LEU A 150 11.24 4.07 6.37
C LEU A 150 11.30 3.70 7.86
N LEU A 151 11.63 2.45 8.19
CA LEU A 151 11.77 2.01 9.58
C LEU A 151 12.79 2.85 10.35
N GLU A 152 13.95 3.15 9.74
CA GLU A 152 14.96 4.04 10.36
C GLU A 152 14.45 5.46 10.60
N LYS A 153 13.54 5.98 9.76
CA LYS A 153 12.93 7.31 9.96
C LYS A 153 11.89 7.35 11.07
N LEU A 154 11.35 6.19 11.46
CA LEU A 154 10.34 6.05 12.51
C LEU A 154 10.95 5.78 13.90
N LYS A 155 12.24 5.45 13.98
CA LYS A 155 12.99 5.32 15.24
C LYS A 155 13.30 6.69 15.84
#